data_AF-A0ABD5NJK1-F1
#
_entry.id   AF-A0ABD5NJK1-F1
#
_cell.length_a   1.000
_cell.length_b   1.000
_cell.length_c   1.000
_cell.angle_alpha   90.00
_cell.angle_beta   90.00
_cell.angle_gamma   90.00
#
_symmetry.space_group_name_H-M   'P 1'
#
loop_
_entity.id
_entity.type
_entity.pdbx_description
1 polymer ?
#
loop_
_entity_poly.entity_id
_entity_poly.type
_entity_poly.pdbx_seq_one_letter_code
_entity_poly.pdbx_strand_id
1 'polypeptide(L)'
;MPDDEADTEIEASEETEHEGERVMNRADGAAILREVAAGVEDGEIAIEGENGFTATIPDRFELEVEYEVAEGEAELEVELEWSVGDGASMSADG
;
A
#
# COMPACT_ATOMS: atom_id res chain seq x y z
N MET A 1 -3.24 3.35 -49.50
CA MET A 1 -3.63 3.99 -48.24
C MET A 1 -2.42 3.89 -47.35
N PRO A 2 -1.87 4.98 -46.82
CA PRO A 2 -0.88 4.91 -45.77
C PRO A 2 -1.63 4.65 -44.45
N ASP A 3 -1.30 3.54 -43.82
CA ASP A 3 -1.78 3.18 -42.48
C ASP A 3 -1.09 4.12 -41.47
N ASP A 4 -1.94 4.89 -40.80
CA ASP A 4 -1.63 5.80 -39.70
C ASP A 4 -1.38 4.93 -38.46
N GLU A 5 -0.13 4.54 -38.23
CA GLU A 5 0.26 3.85 -37.00
C GLU A 5 0.32 4.89 -35.88
N ALA A 6 -0.80 5.00 -35.18
CA ALA A 6 -1.01 5.82 -34.01
C ALA A 6 0.12 5.62 -32.98
N ASP A 7 0.85 6.70 -32.76
CA ASP A 7 1.73 6.91 -31.61
C ASP A 7 0.88 6.70 -30.35
N THR A 8 0.93 5.50 -29.78
CA THR A 8 0.31 5.22 -28.49
C THR A 8 1.30 5.70 -27.44
N GLU A 9 1.18 6.99 -27.13
CA GLU A 9 1.72 7.59 -25.92
C GLU A 9 1.10 6.81 -24.75
N ILE A 10 1.88 5.90 -24.14
CA ILE A 10 1.50 5.18 -22.93
C ILE A 10 1.46 6.23 -21.82
N GLU A 11 0.26 6.70 -21.51
CA GLU A 11 0.04 7.63 -20.40
C GLU A 11 0.46 6.95 -19.10
N ALA A 12 1.26 7.68 -18.33
CA ALA A 12 1.88 7.23 -17.08
C ALA A 12 0.85 6.59 -16.14
N SER A 13 1.19 5.43 -15.59
CA SER A 13 0.44 4.76 -14.54
C SER A 13 0.14 5.73 -13.41
N GLU A 14 -1.14 6.06 -13.24
CA GLU A 14 -1.65 6.88 -12.15
C GLU A 14 -1.28 6.20 -10.83
N GLU A 15 -0.30 6.77 -10.11
CA GLU A 15 0.05 6.40 -8.74
C GLU A 15 -1.22 6.48 -7.90
N THR A 16 -1.76 5.33 -7.49
CA THR A 16 -3.03 5.28 -6.76
C THR A 16 -2.76 5.56 -5.28
N GLU A 17 -2.43 6.82 -4.98
CA GLU A 17 -2.26 7.31 -3.62
C GLU A 17 -3.64 7.45 -2.94
N HIS A 18 -3.89 6.62 -1.93
CA HIS A 18 -5.11 6.69 -1.11
C HIS A 18 -4.83 7.49 0.18
N GLU A 19 -5.09 8.80 0.17
CA GLU A 19 -4.96 9.66 1.36
C GLU A 19 -6.27 9.68 2.17
N GLY A 20 -6.20 9.34 3.46
CA GLY A 20 -7.34 9.36 4.36
C GLY A 20 -6.96 9.78 5.79
N GLU A 21 -6.62 11.05 5.98
CA GLU A 21 -6.32 11.60 7.31
C GLU A 21 -7.58 11.69 8.19
N ARG A 22 -7.50 11.17 9.41
CA ARG A 22 -8.57 11.25 10.40
C ARG A 22 -8.03 11.39 11.82
N VAL A 23 -8.61 12.32 12.58
CA VAL A 23 -8.33 12.45 14.02
C VAL A 23 -9.10 11.37 14.77
N MET A 24 -8.37 10.43 15.37
CA MET A 24 -8.94 9.31 16.12
C MET A 24 -8.45 9.30 17.57
N ASN A 25 -9.20 8.67 18.46
CA ASN A 25 -8.65 8.30 19.77
C ASN A 25 -7.80 7.03 19.66
N ARG A 26 -7.04 6.73 20.72
CA ARG A 26 -6.13 5.57 20.75
C ARG A 26 -6.82 4.23 20.50
N ALA A 27 -8.05 4.04 20.98
CA ALA A 27 -8.76 2.78 20.84
C ALA A 27 -9.20 2.54 19.39
N ASP A 28 -9.70 3.58 18.73
CA ASP A 28 -10.10 3.53 17.32
C ASP A 28 -8.88 3.32 16.41
N GLY A 29 -7.78 4.06 16.63
CA GLY A 29 -6.54 3.87 15.88
C GLY A 29 -5.98 2.45 16.05
N ALA A 30 -5.99 1.91 17.27
CA ALA A 30 -5.57 0.53 17.52
C ALA A 30 -6.50 -0.52 16.90
N ALA A 31 -7.78 -0.20 16.63
CA ALA A 31 -8.67 -1.10 15.92
C ALA A 31 -8.26 -1.22 14.44
N ILE A 32 -7.98 -0.09 13.78
CA ILE A 32 -7.51 -0.06 12.39
C ILE A 32 -6.19 -0.80 12.23
N LEU A 33 -5.21 -0.57 13.12
CA LEU A 33 -3.93 -1.29 13.05
C LEU A 33 -4.07 -2.81 13.20
N ARG A 34 -5.07 -3.28 13.98
CA ARG A 34 -5.34 -4.72 14.08
C ARG A 34 -6.01 -5.27 12.82
N GLU A 35 -6.86 -4.48 12.17
CA GLU A 35 -7.46 -4.86 10.89
C GLU A 35 -6.41 -4.98 9.79
N VAL A 36 -5.49 -4.01 9.72
CA VAL A 36 -4.31 -4.07 8.84
C VAL A 36 -3.47 -5.31 9.14
N ALA A 37 -3.13 -5.56 10.41
CA ALA A 37 -2.34 -6.73 10.79
C ALA A 37 -3.02 -8.05 10.40
N ALA A 38 -4.33 -8.17 10.65
CA ALA A 38 -5.11 -9.35 10.28
C ALA A 38 -5.15 -9.55 8.75
N GLY A 39 -5.28 -8.47 7.98
CA GLY A 39 -5.26 -8.53 6.52
C GLY A 39 -3.90 -8.93 5.95
N VAL A 40 -2.80 -8.47 6.56
CA VAL A 40 -1.45 -8.93 6.21
C VAL A 40 -1.29 -10.43 6.48
N GLU A 41 -1.83 -10.94 7.59
CA GLU A 41 -1.81 -12.38 7.90
C GLU A 41 -2.67 -13.22 6.94
N ASP A 42 -3.78 -12.68 6.44
CA ASP A 42 -4.69 -13.35 5.48
C ASP A 42 -4.18 -13.28 4.02
N GLY A 43 -3.33 -12.31 3.71
CA GLY A 43 -2.88 -12.01 2.34
C GLY A 43 -3.77 -11.01 1.60
N GLU A 44 -4.75 -10.42 2.29
CA GLU A 44 -5.60 -9.36 1.76
C GLU A 44 -6.01 -8.39 2.88
N ILE A 45 -5.72 -7.11 2.70
CA ILE A 45 -6.23 -6.04 3.56
C ILE A 45 -7.48 -5.48 2.89
N ALA A 46 -8.58 -5.38 3.64
CA ALA A 46 -9.78 -4.69 3.22
C ALA A 46 -10.20 -3.70 4.32
N ILE A 47 -10.01 -2.41 4.06
CA ILE A 47 -10.43 -1.33 4.95
C ILE A 47 -11.72 -0.73 4.39
N GLU A 48 -12.79 -0.72 5.19
CA GLU A 48 -14.07 -0.11 4.80
C GLU A 48 -14.11 1.39 5.16
N GLY A 49 -14.88 2.18 4.39
CA GLY A 49 -15.13 3.60 4.70
C GLY A 49 -15.08 4.50 3.48
N GLU A 50 -15.19 5.82 3.70
CA GLU A 50 -15.15 6.84 2.64
C GLU A 50 -13.83 6.80 1.85
N ASN A 51 -12.73 6.49 2.53
CA ASN A 51 -11.40 6.25 1.95
C ASN A 51 -10.95 4.81 2.17
N GLY A 52 -11.90 3.87 2.07
CA GLY A 52 -11.60 2.44 2.14
C GLY A 52 -10.81 1.97 0.92
N PHE A 53 -10.06 0.88 1.09
CA PHE A 53 -9.28 0.27 0.01
C PHE A 53 -9.18 -1.24 0.20
N THR A 54 -8.76 -1.94 -0.85
CA THR A 54 -8.41 -3.35 -0.80
C THR A 54 -7.03 -3.55 -1.42
N ALA A 55 -6.16 -4.29 -0.74
CA ALA A 55 -4.81 -4.59 -1.21
C ALA A 55 -4.49 -6.08 -1.01
N THR A 56 -4.05 -6.76 -2.07
CA THR A 56 -3.53 -8.13 -2.00
C THR A 56 -2.07 -8.09 -1.57
N ILE A 57 -1.74 -8.81 -0.49
CA ILE A 57 -0.42 -8.84 0.12
C ILE A 57 0.28 -10.17 -0.24
N PRO A 58 1.49 -10.15 -0.82
CA PRO A 58 2.24 -11.37 -1.11
C PRO A 58 2.80 -12.02 0.17
N ASP A 59 3.21 -13.29 0.10
CA ASP A 59 3.89 -14.00 1.20
C ASP A 59 5.19 -13.33 1.66
N ARG A 60 5.78 -12.46 0.83
CA ARG A 60 7.03 -11.75 1.10
C ARG A 60 6.93 -10.31 0.60
N PHE A 61 7.26 -9.39 1.48
CA PHE A 61 7.32 -7.95 1.25
C PHE A 61 8.41 -7.35 2.15
N GLU A 62 8.81 -6.13 1.86
CA GLU A 62 9.70 -5.34 2.70
C GLU A 62 8.86 -4.54 3.71
N LEU A 63 9.31 -4.45 4.97
CA LEU A 63 8.63 -3.75 6.05
C LEU A 63 9.56 -2.69 6.63
N GLU A 64 9.13 -1.43 6.58
CA GLU A 64 9.77 -0.32 7.29
C GLU A 64 8.84 0.24 8.37
N VAL A 65 9.45 0.64 9.49
CA VAL A 65 8.77 1.24 10.63
C VAL A 65 9.59 2.42 11.10
N GLU A 66 9.05 3.61 10.90
CA GLU A 66 9.74 4.87 11.16
C GLU A 66 9.00 5.67 12.23
N TYR A 67 9.77 6.34 13.08
CA TYR A 67 9.23 7.23 14.11
C TYR A 67 10.05 8.49 14.14
N GLU A 68 9.42 9.61 13.84
CA GLU A 68 10.05 10.92 13.92
C GLU A 68 9.27 11.90 14.80
N VAL A 69 10.00 12.91 15.25
CA VAL A 69 9.46 14.00 16.07
C VAL A 69 10.04 15.29 15.52
N ALA A 70 9.25 16.00 14.73
CA ALA A 70 9.61 17.26 14.11
C ALA A 70 8.57 18.33 14.43
N GLU A 71 9.02 19.58 14.61
CA GLU A 71 8.15 20.77 14.74
C GLU A 71 7.01 20.74 15.80
N GLY A 72 7.12 19.84 16.79
CA GLY A 72 6.11 19.67 17.84
C GLY A 72 5.08 18.59 17.56
N GLU A 73 5.29 17.84 16.49
CA GLU A 73 4.47 16.72 16.03
C GLU A 73 5.28 15.43 16.19
N ALA A 74 4.57 14.32 16.37
CA ALA A 74 5.16 13.00 16.48
C ALA A 74 4.38 12.09 15.53
N GLU A 75 5.10 11.43 14.65
CA GLU A 75 4.54 10.56 13.62
C GLU A 75 5.15 9.17 13.72
N LEU A 76 4.34 8.17 13.39
CA LEU A 76 4.73 6.78 13.32
C LEU A 76 4.22 6.27 11.98
N GLU A 77 5.13 5.83 11.15
CA GLU A 77 4.86 5.30 9.83
C GLU A 77 5.15 3.79 9.82
N VAL A 78 4.27 3.05 9.15
CA VAL A 78 4.40 1.60 8.97
C VAL A 78 4.12 1.32 7.50
N GLU A 79 5.17 0.97 6.79
CA GLU A 79 5.14 0.86 5.34
C GLU A 79 5.47 -0.56 4.91
N LEU A 80 4.70 -1.06 3.95
CA LEU A 80 4.90 -2.36 3.33
C LEU A 80 5.10 -2.16 1.84
N GLU A 81 6.22 -2.64 1.29
CA GLU A 81 6.55 -2.49 -0.13
C GLU A 81 6.71 -3.85 -0.81
N TRP A 82 6.12 -3.98 -2.00
CA TRP A 82 6.27 -5.14 -2.87
C TRP A 82 6.02 -4.79 -4.35
N SER A 83 6.58 -5.60 -5.26
CA SER A 83 6.42 -5.41 -6.70
C SER A 83 5.07 -5.92 -7.20
N VAL A 84 4.36 -5.09 -7.97
CA VAL A 84 3.10 -5.46 -8.65
C VAL A 84 3.39 -5.70 -10.14
N GLY A 85 3.63 -6.95 -10.53
CA GLY A 85 3.95 -7.32 -11.91
C GLY A 85 4.15 -8.82 -12.11
N ASP A 86 3.47 -9.37 -13.12
CA ASP A 86 3.27 -10.77 -13.52
C ASP A 86 4.31 -11.83 -13.03
N GLY A 87 3.85 -12.71 -12.13
CA GLY A 87 4.21 -14.14 -12.11
C GLY A 87 5.67 -14.54 -11.90
N ALA A 88 5.94 -15.06 -10.69
CA ALA A 88 7.07 -15.91 -10.34
C ALA A 88 8.47 -15.24 -10.31
N SER A 89 9.00 -15.11 -9.09
CA SER A 89 10.33 -15.59 -8.66
C SER A 89 11.06 -14.60 -7.74
N MET A 90 10.78 -14.69 -6.44
CA MET A 90 11.90 -14.76 -5.49
C MET A 90 12.22 -16.25 -5.26
N SER A 91 12.72 -16.90 -6.31
CA SER A 91 13.68 -17.98 -6.11
C SER A 91 15.00 -17.32 -5.75
N ALA A 92 15.25 -17.18 -4.45
CA ALA A 92 16.60 -17.09 -3.93
C ALA A 92 16.80 -18.31 -3.04
N ASP A 93 17.32 -19.36 -3.69
CA ASP A 93 18.09 -20.44 -3.07
C ASP A 93 19.25 -19.83 -2.27
N GLY A 94 19.45 -20.31 -1.04
CA GLY A 94 20.55 -19.92 -0.16
C GLY A 94 20.30 -20.21 1.32
#